data_AF-A0A086PHK9-F1
#
_entry.id   AF-A0A086PHK9-F1
#
_cell.length_a   1.000
_cell.length_b   1.000
_cell.length_c   1.000
_cell.angle_alpha   90.00
_cell.angle_beta   90.00
_cell.angle_gamma   90.00
#
_symmetry.space_group_name_H-M   'P 1'
#
loop_
_entity.id
_entity.type
_entity.pdbx_description
1 polymer ?
#
loop_
_entity_poly.entity_id
_entity_poly.type
_entity_poly.pdbx_seq_one_letter_code
_entity_poly.pdbx_strand_id
1 'polypeptide(L)'
;LDQVFPGATRHDDATNHVYKLTIPKEGRTTKAAWYQCKGSARNSNTICKVKINVTAALPTPPTPEAKNKCTAGGEELNLSASPQLPLTFVCPHDLPLKPSETRVYDNRDGQCTNEVDLSSLVDATLSGTTQVDTLAPGDTTYTLTVR
;
A
#
# COMPACT_ATOMS: atom_id res chain seq x y z
N LEU A 1 8.87 -11.72 21.21
CA LEU A 1 8.42 -10.60 20.34
C LEU A 1 8.17 -11.10 18.93
N ASP A 2 9.16 -11.73 18.31
CA ASP A 2 9.07 -12.36 16.98
C ASP A 2 7.88 -13.33 16.81
N GLN A 3 7.55 -14.12 17.83
CA GLN A 3 6.37 -15.01 17.82
C GLN A 3 5.02 -14.27 17.67
N VAL A 4 4.95 -13.02 18.17
CA VAL A 4 3.73 -12.21 18.14
C VAL A 4 3.76 -11.28 16.92
N PHE A 5 4.89 -10.62 16.68
CA PHE A 5 5.14 -9.78 15.52
C PHE A 5 6.45 -10.24 14.85
N PRO A 6 6.36 -11.10 13.82
CA PRO A 6 7.54 -11.61 13.12
C PRO A 6 8.42 -10.48 12.58
N GLY A 7 9.73 -10.60 12.78
CA GLY A 7 10.73 -9.59 12.39
C GLY A 7 10.75 -8.32 13.24
N ALA A 8 9.93 -8.21 14.28
CA ALA A 8 9.93 -7.04 15.16
C ALA A 8 11.15 -7.04 16.10
N THR A 9 11.72 -5.85 16.28
CA THR A 9 12.89 -5.61 17.13
C THR A 9 12.55 -4.67 18.28
N ARG A 10 13.26 -4.82 19.39
CA ARG A 10 13.13 -3.95 20.56
C ARG A 10 14.49 -3.40 20.94
N HIS A 11 14.56 -2.11 21.21
CA HIS A 11 15.72 -1.45 21.76
C HIS A 11 15.37 -0.86 23.13
N ASP A 12 16.18 -1.19 24.13
CA ASP A 12 15.90 -0.91 25.53
C ASP A 12 16.92 0.09 26.07
N ASP A 13 16.44 1.21 26.58
CA ASP A 13 17.20 2.13 27.42
C ASP A 13 16.74 1.93 28.86
N ALA A 14 17.44 1.04 29.57
CA ALA A 14 17.11 0.67 30.93
C ALA A 14 17.31 1.82 31.94
N THR A 15 18.22 2.74 31.65
CA THR A 15 18.55 3.89 32.51
C THR A 15 17.43 4.92 32.49
N ASN A 16 16.87 5.20 31.32
CA ASN A 16 15.74 6.13 31.16
C ASN A 16 14.38 5.44 31.20
N HIS A 17 14.35 4.12 31.40
CA HIS A 17 13.13 3.29 31.36
C HIS A 17 12.34 3.42 30.04
N VAL A 18 13.04 3.58 28.91
CA VAL A 18 12.46 3.74 27.58
C VAL A 18 12.63 2.46 26.76
N TYR A 19 11.55 1.99 26.15
CA TYR A 19 11.56 0.78 25.31
C TYR A 19 11.01 1.12 23.92
N LYS A 20 11.88 1.07 22.91
CA LYS A 20 11.51 1.35 21.52
C LYS A 20 11.22 0.05 20.78
N LEU A 21 9.95 -0.16 20.45
CA LEU A 21 9.50 -1.28 19.63
C LEU A 21 9.43 -0.87 18.15
N THR A 22 10.08 -1.65 17.29
CA THR A 22 10.03 -1.46 15.83
C THR A 22 9.40 -2.68 15.20
N ILE A 23 8.31 -2.49 14.45
CA ILE A 23 7.57 -3.56 13.78
C ILE A 23 7.73 -3.40 12.27
N PRO A 24 8.08 -4.46 11.52
CA PRO A 24 8.24 -4.39 10.07
C PRO A 24 6.98 -3.87 9.39
N LYS A 25 7.12 -3.09 8.32
CA LYS A 25 5.96 -2.57 7.59
C LYS A 25 5.22 -3.68 6.84
N GLU A 26 5.96 -4.64 6.29
CA GLU A 26 5.49 -5.74 5.46
C GLU A 26 5.27 -7.03 6.25
N GLY A 27 4.50 -7.97 5.69
CA GLY A 27 4.27 -9.30 6.28
C GLY A 27 3.52 -9.27 7.63
N ARG A 28 3.00 -8.12 8.05
CA ARG A 28 2.25 -7.99 9.30
C ARG A 28 0.88 -8.65 9.19
N THR A 29 0.48 -9.31 10.27
CA THR A 29 -0.87 -9.82 10.48
C THR A 29 -1.55 -9.03 11.61
N THR A 30 -2.89 -8.99 11.60
CA THR A 30 -3.64 -8.30 12.66
C THR A 30 -3.48 -9.03 13.98
N LYS A 31 -2.74 -8.43 14.92
CA LYS A 31 -2.43 -9.02 16.23
C LYS A 31 -2.33 -7.94 17.32
N ALA A 32 -2.50 -8.37 18.56
CA ALA A 32 -2.37 -7.52 19.73
C ALA A 32 -1.37 -8.11 20.74
N ALA A 33 -0.64 -7.23 21.43
CA ALA A 33 0.27 -7.58 22.52
C ALA A 33 0.03 -6.66 23.72
N TRP A 34 0.43 -7.11 24.91
CA TRP A 34 0.30 -6.33 26.13
C TRP A 34 1.64 -6.21 26.85
N TYR A 35 1.94 -5.02 27.35
CA TYR A 35 2.99 -4.78 28.33
C TYR A 35 2.39 -4.41 29.68
N GLN A 36 3.19 -4.58 30.73
CA GLN A 36 2.85 -4.08 32.05
C GLN A 36 4.01 -3.27 32.62
N CYS A 37 3.69 -2.10 33.16
CA CYS A 37 4.57 -1.34 34.04
C CYS A 37 4.14 -1.64 35.48
N LYS A 38 5.06 -2.16 36.30
CA LYS A 38 4.79 -2.53 37.69
C LYS A 38 5.81 -1.82 38.59
N GLY A 39 5.32 -1.15 39.63
CA GLY A 39 6.18 -0.52 40.64
C GLY A 39 7.04 -1.54 41.38
N SER A 40 8.28 -1.16 41.70
CA SER A 40 9.28 -2.03 42.33
C SER A 40 9.01 -2.36 43.80
N ALA A 41 8.12 -1.61 44.45
CA ALA A 41 7.75 -1.86 45.85
C ALA A 41 6.90 -3.13 45.97
N ARG A 42 7.27 -4.02 46.91
CA ARG A 42 6.60 -5.31 47.17
C ARG A 42 5.08 -5.18 47.40
N ASN A 43 4.60 -4.01 47.79
CA ASN A 43 3.21 -3.75 48.19
C ASN A 43 2.50 -2.77 47.22
N SER A 44 3.12 -2.44 46.09
CA SER A 44 2.54 -1.54 45.10
C SER A 44 1.49 -2.26 44.26
N ASN A 45 0.21 -1.94 44.46
CA ASN A 45 -0.88 -2.39 43.59
C ASN A 45 -0.98 -1.59 42.27
N THR A 46 -0.06 -0.66 42.04
CA THR A 46 -0.03 0.19 40.84
C THR A 46 0.55 -0.59 39.67
N ILE A 47 -0.34 -1.15 38.85
CA ILE A 47 -0.03 -1.84 37.59
C ILE A 47 -0.66 -1.03 36.46
N CYS A 48 0.16 -0.60 35.50
CA CYS A 48 -0.32 -0.03 34.25
C CYS A 48 -0.19 -1.07 33.14
N LYS A 49 -1.29 -1.41 32.45
CA LYS A 49 -1.27 -2.32 31.29
C LYS A 49 -1.34 -1.51 30.01
N VAL A 50 -0.42 -1.77 29.09
CA VAL A 50 -0.35 -1.12 27.77
C VAL A 50 -0.76 -2.15 26.73
N LYS A 51 -1.77 -1.85 25.91
CA LYS A 51 -2.18 -2.68 24.78
C LYS A 51 -1.62 -2.10 23.48
N ILE A 52 -0.91 -2.92 22.71
CA ILE A 52 -0.39 -2.58 21.40
C ILE A 52 -1.20 -3.36 20.37
N ASN A 53 -1.95 -2.66 19.52
CA ASN A 53 -2.64 -3.24 18.38
C ASN A 53 -1.85 -2.96 17.11
N VAL A 54 -1.62 -4.01 16.32
CA VAL A 54 -0.98 -3.93 15.01
C VAL A 54 -1.97 -4.45 13.99
N THR A 55 -2.28 -3.61 13.00
CA THR A 55 -3.10 -4.01 11.85
C THR A 55 -2.26 -4.80 10.85
N ALA A 56 -2.91 -5.66 10.08
CA ALA A 56 -2.30 -6.33 8.94
C ALA A 56 -1.61 -5.33 8.00
N ALA A 57 -0.54 -5.78 7.35
CA ALA A 57 0.07 -5.01 6.27
C ALA A 57 -0.96 -4.82 5.16
N LEU A 58 -0.96 -3.63 4.55
CA LEU A 58 -1.67 -3.45 3.29
C LEU A 58 -1.05 -4.41 2.27
N PRO A 59 -1.86 -5.02 1.38
CA PRO A 59 -1.32 -5.80 0.27
C PRO A 59 -0.31 -4.94 -0.47
N THR A 60 0.91 -5.45 -0.65
CA THR A 60 1.88 -4.80 -1.53
C THR A 60 1.25 -4.74 -2.91
N PRO A 61 1.20 -3.57 -3.57
CA PRO A 61 0.76 -3.50 -4.96
C PRO A 61 1.55 -4.53 -5.78
N PRO A 62 0.91 -5.30 -6.66
CA PRO A 62 1.65 -6.21 -7.52
C PRO A 62 2.68 -5.41 -8.31
N THR A 63 3.91 -5.89 -8.34
CA THR A 63 4.95 -5.29 -9.19
C THR A 63 4.43 -5.29 -10.62
N PRO A 64 4.44 -4.14 -11.33
CA PRO A 64 4.03 -4.12 -12.73
C PRO A 64 4.89 -5.12 -13.50
N GLU A 65 4.25 -6.13 -14.08
CA GLU A 65 4.94 -7.01 -15.01
C GLU A 65 5.38 -6.17 -16.22
N ALA A 66 6.53 -6.50 -16.83
CA ALA A 66 7.03 -5.78 -18.01
C ALA A 66 6.00 -5.70 -19.15
N LYS A 67 5.05 -6.65 -19.18
CA LYS A 67 3.92 -6.71 -20.12
C LYS A 67 2.82 -5.66 -19.87
N ASN A 68 2.75 -5.08 -18.67
CA ASN A 68 1.73 -4.09 -18.29
C ASN A 68 2.22 -2.64 -18.52
N LYS A 69 3.26 -2.45 -19.33
CA LYS A 69 3.78 -1.13 -19.70
C LYS A 69 3.19 -0.69 -21.03
N CYS A 70 2.56 0.47 -21.06
CA CYS A 70 2.05 1.07 -22.30
C CYS A 70 3.22 1.41 -23.24
N THR A 71 3.02 1.20 -24.54
CA THR A 71 3.98 1.55 -25.60
C THR A 71 3.28 2.34 -26.70
N ALA A 72 4.01 3.27 -27.33
CA ALA A 72 3.45 4.10 -28.40
C ALA A 72 3.10 3.22 -29.62
N GLY A 73 1.86 3.34 -30.12
CA GLY A 73 1.38 2.52 -31.23
C GLY A 73 1.18 1.04 -30.89
N GLY A 74 1.18 0.68 -29.59
CA GLY A 74 0.86 -0.66 -29.13
C GLY A 74 -0.63 -1.00 -29.27
N GLU A 75 -0.94 -2.30 -29.25
CA GLU A 75 -2.31 -2.81 -29.18
C GLU A 75 -2.93 -2.56 -27.79
N GLU A 76 -4.26 -2.70 -27.71
CA GLU A 76 -5.00 -2.58 -26.44
C GLU A 76 -4.52 -3.61 -25.40
N LEU A 77 -4.07 -3.11 -24.25
CA LEU A 77 -3.66 -3.96 -23.12
C LEU A 77 -4.91 -4.47 -22.38
N ASN A 78 -5.20 -5.76 -22.56
CA ASN A 78 -6.29 -6.43 -21.88
C ASN A 78 -5.85 -6.90 -20.49
N LEU A 79 -6.13 -6.09 -19.48
CA LEU A 79 -5.75 -6.32 -18.08
C LEU A 79 -6.97 -6.52 -17.20
N SER A 80 -6.86 -7.38 -16.19
CA SER A 80 -7.96 -7.69 -15.25
C SER A 80 -7.58 -7.31 -13.83
N ALA A 81 -8.52 -6.70 -13.11
CA ALA A 81 -8.40 -6.35 -11.69
C ALA A 81 -9.50 -7.03 -10.88
N SER A 82 -9.22 -7.38 -9.62
CA SER A 82 -10.22 -7.90 -8.68
C SER A 82 -9.97 -7.42 -7.25
N PRO A 83 -10.92 -7.56 -6.32
CA PRO A 83 -10.70 -7.20 -4.91
C PRO A 83 -9.56 -7.98 -4.25
N GLN A 84 -9.27 -9.20 -4.72
CA GLN A 84 -8.14 -9.99 -4.21
C GLN A 84 -6.82 -9.66 -4.91
N LEU A 85 -6.88 -9.12 -6.12
CA LEU A 85 -5.72 -8.85 -6.95
C LEU A 85 -5.82 -7.44 -7.56
N PRO A 86 -5.23 -6.43 -6.89
CA PRO A 86 -5.07 -5.11 -7.47
C PRO A 86 -4.33 -5.19 -8.80
N LEU A 87 -4.60 -4.28 -9.72
CA LEU A 87 -3.93 -4.24 -11.01
C LEU A 87 -2.88 -3.13 -11.01
N THR A 88 -1.72 -3.38 -11.62
CA THR A 88 -0.72 -2.34 -11.87
C THR A 88 -0.32 -2.27 -13.34
N PHE A 89 -0.16 -1.05 -13.83
CA PHE A 89 0.32 -0.75 -15.18
C PHE A 89 1.20 0.50 -15.18
N VAL A 90 2.01 0.66 -16.22
CA VAL A 90 2.98 1.76 -16.34
C VAL A 90 2.66 2.62 -17.54
N CYS A 91 2.49 3.92 -17.31
CA CYS A 91 2.46 4.93 -18.34
C CYS A 91 3.84 5.58 -18.46
N PRO A 92 4.52 5.45 -19.60
CA PRO A 92 5.74 6.19 -19.88
C PRO A 92 5.53 7.71 -19.79
N HIS A 93 6.61 8.45 -19.52
CA HIS A 93 6.57 9.93 -19.47
C HIS A 93 5.99 10.57 -20.76
N ASP A 94 6.32 10.00 -21.92
CA ASP A 94 5.85 10.44 -23.24
C ASP A 94 4.39 10.06 -23.54
N LEU A 95 3.81 9.17 -22.74
CA LEU A 95 2.43 8.69 -22.84
C LEU A 95 1.71 8.83 -21.48
N PRO A 96 1.44 10.07 -21.03
CA PRO A 96 0.83 10.30 -19.73
C PRO A 96 -0.59 9.74 -19.66
N LEU A 97 -1.04 9.40 -18.45
CA LEU A 97 -2.39 8.92 -18.21
C LEU A 97 -3.43 9.94 -18.70
N LYS A 98 -4.42 9.44 -19.43
CA LYS A 98 -5.63 10.16 -19.80
C LYS A 98 -6.86 9.28 -19.51
N PRO A 99 -7.96 9.84 -18.97
CA PRO A 99 -8.15 11.27 -18.72
C PRO A 99 -7.52 11.74 -17.39
N SER A 100 -7.65 10.98 -16.29
CA SER A 100 -6.98 11.24 -14.99
C SER A 100 -7.13 10.04 -14.04
N GLU A 101 -6.66 10.12 -12.79
CA GLU A 101 -6.81 9.06 -11.79
C GLU A 101 -8.25 8.88 -11.28
N THR A 102 -9.08 9.92 -11.37
CA THR A 102 -10.46 9.91 -10.87
C THR A 102 -11.50 9.75 -11.98
N ARG A 103 -11.10 9.90 -13.24
CA ARG A 103 -11.97 9.82 -14.41
C ARG A 103 -11.49 8.76 -15.39
N VAL A 104 -12.41 8.16 -16.12
CA VAL A 104 -12.13 7.14 -17.13
C VAL A 104 -13.00 7.37 -18.36
N TYR A 105 -12.62 6.79 -19.49
CA TYR A 105 -13.51 6.75 -20.65
C TYR A 105 -14.44 5.54 -20.55
N ASP A 106 -15.74 5.71 -20.78
CA ASP A 106 -16.68 4.58 -20.82
C ASP A 106 -16.51 3.69 -22.06
N ASN A 107 -15.78 4.21 -23.05
CA ASN A 107 -15.41 3.62 -24.33
C ASN A 107 -16.58 2.94 -25.08
N ARG A 108 -17.83 3.39 -24.88
CA ARG A 108 -19.00 2.84 -25.59
C ARG A 108 -18.96 3.09 -27.10
N ASP A 109 -18.21 4.11 -27.50
CA ASP A 109 -17.94 4.48 -28.89
C ASP A 109 -16.73 3.76 -29.49
N GLY A 110 -15.95 3.03 -28.69
CA GLY A 110 -14.69 2.41 -29.10
C GLY A 110 -13.57 3.39 -29.43
N GLN A 111 -13.69 4.66 -29.03
CA GLN A 111 -12.77 5.75 -29.40
C GLN A 111 -12.21 6.53 -28.20
N CYS A 112 -12.52 6.10 -26.97
CA CYS A 112 -12.08 6.76 -25.74
C CYS A 112 -12.38 8.27 -25.70
N THR A 113 -13.63 8.69 -25.99
CA THR A 113 -14.00 10.12 -25.99
C THR A 113 -14.87 10.57 -24.81
N ASN A 114 -15.75 9.70 -24.29
CA ASN A 114 -16.69 10.07 -23.23
C ASN A 114 -16.10 9.86 -21.82
N GLU A 115 -15.70 10.96 -21.16
CA GLU A 115 -15.19 10.92 -19.78
C GLU A 115 -16.30 10.81 -18.73
N VAL A 116 -16.18 9.82 -17.85
CA VAL A 116 -17.05 9.58 -16.69
C VAL A 116 -16.22 9.41 -15.43
N ASP A 117 -16.84 9.50 -14.25
CA ASP A 117 -16.15 9.24 -12.99
C ASP A 117 -15.87 7.74 -12.81
N LEU A 118 -14.68 7.37 -12.33
CA LEU A 118 -14.31 5.97 -12.08
C LEU A 118 -15.35 5.26 -11.20
N SER A 119 -15.81 5.94 -10.15
CA SER A 119 -16.82 5.45 -9.20
C SER A 119 -18.19 5.20 -9.82
N SER A 120 -18.48 5.76 -10.99
CA SER A 120 -19.74 5.48 -11.71
C SER A 120 -19.73 4.12 -12.42
N LEU A 121 -18.54 3.57 -12.70
CA LEU A 121 -18.37 2.27 -13.35
C LEU A 121 -18.04 1.16 -12.35
N VAL A 122 -17.19 1.46 -11.37
CA VAL A 122 -16.71 0.48 -10.39
C VAL A 122 -16.32 1.18 -9.08
N ASP A 123 -16.57 0.54 -7.93
CA ASP A 123 -16.00 0.99 -6.65
C ASP A 123 -14.51 0.62 -6.60
N ALA A 124 -13.69 1.50 -7.15
CA ALA A 124 -12.25 1.34 -7.20
C ALA A 124 -11.53 2.68 -7.01
N THR A 125 -10.25 2.59 -6.66
CA THR A 125 -9.36 3.74 -6.57
C THR A 125 -8.10 3.50 -7.39
N LEU A 126 -7.72 4.48 -8.21
CA LEU A 126 -6.47 4.51 -8.94
C LEU A 126 -5.47 5.43 -8.21
N SER A 127 -4.21 5.02 -8.11
CA SER A 127 -3.15 5.83 -7.50
C SER A 127 -1.86 5.71 -8.29
N GLY A 128 -1.26 6.85 -8.64
CA GLY A 128 -0.01 6.95 -9.40
C GLY A 128 1.22 7.17 -8.51
N THR A 129 2.35 6.61 -8.90
CA THR A 129 3.67 6.90 -8.31
C THR A 129 4.67 7.09 -9.44
N THR A 130 5.13 8.33 -9.62
CA THR A 130 6.15 8.69 -10.61
C THR A 130 7.53 8.33 -10.09
N GLN A 131 8.33 7.63 -10.90
CA GLN A 131 9.71 7.31 -10.55
C GLN A 131 10.63 8.51 -10.80
N VAL A 132 11.34 8.92 -9.75
CA VAL A 132 12.21 10.11 -9.76
C VAL A 132 13.71 9.75 -9.83
N ASP A 133 14.10 8.49 -9.60
CA ASP A 133 15.49 8.09 -9.27
C ASP A 133 16.18 7.10 -10.23
N THR A 134 16.00 7.24 -11.55
CA THR A 134 16.84 6.51 -12.53
C THR A 134 17.22 7.38 -13.72
N LEU A 135 18.34 7.04 -14.38
CA LEU A 135 18.93 7.74 -15.54
C LEU A 135 17.99 7.92 -16.78
N ALA A 136 16.71 7.58 -16.66
CA ALA A 136 15.62 7.93 -17.56
C ALA A 136 14.40 8.37 -16.73
N PRO A 137 14.16 9.69 -16.56
CA PRO A 137 13.12 10.18 -15.66
C PRO A 137 11.71 10.09 -16.27
N GLY A 138 10.72 9.71 -15.45
CA GLY A 138 9.32 10.15 -15.63
C GLY A 138 8.24 9.10 -15.83
N ASP A 139 8.56 7.80 -15.86
CA ASP A 139 7.53 6.76 -15.89
C ASP A 139 6.67 6.82 -14.62
N THR A 140 5.36 6.67 -14.79
CA THR A 140 4.41 6.62 -13.68
C THR A 140 3.74 5.25 -13.61
N THR A 141 3.90 4.59 -12.46
CA THR A 141 3.21 3.35 -12.16
C THR A 141 1.87 3.66 -11.53
N TYR A 142 0.78 3.15 -12.10
CA TYR A 142 -0.55 3.25 -11.55
C TYR A 142 -0.99 1.93 -10.93
N THR A 143 -1.65 2.02 -9.78
CA THR A 143 -2.26 0.87 -9.08
C THR A 143 -3.75 1.08 -8.96
N LEU A 144 -4.54 0.17 -9.55
CA LEU A 144 -6.00 0.12 -9.44
C LEU A 144 -6.38 -0.91 -8.37
N THR A 145 -7.06 -0.44 -7.32
CA THR A 145 -7.57 -1.29 -6.24
C THR A 145 -9.09 -1.29 -6.25
N VAL A 146 -9.68 -2.45 -6.50
CA VAL A 146 -11.14 -2.68 -6.47
C VAL A 146 -11.56 -3.02 -5.04
N ARG A 147 -12.73 -2.53 -4.61
CA ARG A 147 -13.28 -2.74 -3.28
C ARG A 147 -14.47 -3.70 -3.27
#